data_AF-A0A9E5ZFV5-F1
#
_entry.id   AF-A0A9E5ZFV5-F1
#
_cell.length_a   1.000
_cell.length_b   1.000
_cell.length_c   1.000
_cell.angle_alpha   90.00
_cell.angle_beta   90.00
_cell.angle_gamma   90.00
#
_symmetry.space_group_name_H-M   'P 1'
#
loop_
_entity.id
_entity.type
_entity.pdbx_description
1 polymer ?
#
loop_
_entity_poly.entity_id
_entity_poly.type
_entity_poly.pdbx_seq_one_letter_code
_entity_poly.pdbx_strand_id
1 'polypeptide(L)'
;MKKIIGILILSVIMFSFTQTKMNGYISLFENSTSAKYYKYGKSYYFESFDNDKEIIADKEYYVKYRKYGWGDVDTTYYRKGTENYYHIDKKTLEESIVLPVNPKLGDKWTENDKSWSYEVIAEGQKFKTPAKKYKNCIKVNCKQLTNKDKEKSKEYFLYYSPEFGYVGNVDSKGKILSYLSEVKLNAKEGEKIGGKK
;
A
#
# COMPACT_ATOMS: atom_id res chain seq x y z
N MET A 1 -67.19 -5.70 -4.48
CA MET A 1 -66.01 -6.60 -4.36
C MET A 1 -64.84 -5.97 -5.10
N LYS A 2 -63.63 -6.18 -4.57
CA LYS A 2 -62.30 -5.74 -5.06
C LYS A 2 -61.90 -4.29 -4.71
N LYS A 3 -61.33 -4.14 -3.52
CA LYS A 3 -60.37 -3.07 -3.17
C LYS A 3 -59.06 -3.37 -3.92
N ILE A 4 -58.57 -2.44 -4.73
CA ILE A 4 -57.20 -2.49 -5.26
C ILE A 4 -56.41 -1.43 -4.49
N ILE A 5 -55.67 -1.89 -3.50
CA ILE A 5 -54.65 -1.09 -2.81
C ILE A 5 -53.41 -1.20 -3.69
N GLY A 6 -53.13 -0.15 -4.46
CA GLY A 6 -51.88 -0.03 -5.20
C GLY A 6 -50.76 0.34 -4.24
N ILE A 7 -50.01 -0.64 -3.77
CA ILE A 7 -48.73 -0.42 -3.08
C ILE A 7 -47.70 -0.14 -4.17
N LEU A 8 -47.28 1.12 -4.28
CA LEU A 8 -46.12 1.50 -5.08
C LEU A 8 -44.87 1.08 -4.30
N ILE A 9 -44.29 -0.05 -4.65
CA ILE A 9 -42.99 -0.50 -4.11
C ILE A 9 -41.93 0.40 -4.74
N LEU A 10 -41.58 1.48 -4.03
CA LEU A 10 -40.40 2.27 -4.35
C LEU A 10 -39.17 1.46 -3.93
N SER A 11 -38.67 0.62 -4.83
CA SER A 11 -37.41 -0.09 -4.65
C SER A 11 -36.26 0.91 -4.74
N VAL A 12 -35.97 1.58 -3.63
CA VAL A 12 -34.72 2.32 -3.46
C VAL A 12 -33.62 1.25 -3.37
N ILE A 13 -33.02 0.93 -4.51
CA ILE A 13 -31.76 0.20 -4.55
C ILE A 13 -30.71 1.18 -4.02
N MET A 14 -30.60 1.25 -2.69
CA MET A 14 -29.42 1.76 -2.03
C MET A 14 -28.29 0.82 -2.44
N PHE A 15 -27.57 1.15 -3.51
CA PHE A 15 -26.21 0.68 -3.66
C PHE A 15 -25.45 1.26 -2.47
N SER A 16 -25.44 0.50 -1.37
CA SER A 16 -24.45 0.67 -0.34
C SER A 16 -23.11 0.43 -1.02
N PHE A 17 -22.45 1.51 -1.43
CA PHE A 17 -21.01 1.49 -1.56
C PHE A 17 -20.49 1.15 -0.17
N THR A 18 -20.36 -0.15 0.11
CA THR A 18 -19.54 -0.62 1.22
C THR A 18 -18.13 -0.20 0.87
N GLN A 19 -17.76 1.00 1.31
CA GLN A 19 -16.38 1.43 1.37
C GLN A 19 -15.73 0.44 2.34
N THR A 20 -15.12 -0.61 1.80
CA THR A 20 -14.36 -1.59 2.58
C THR A 20 -13.33 -0.79 3.36
N LYS A 21 -13.51 -0.71 4.69
CA LYS A 21 -12.56 0.01 5.54
C LYS A 21 -11.24 -0.74 5.46
N MET A 22 -10.29 -0.17 4.72
CA MET A 22 -8.90 -0.54 4.78
C MET A 22 -8.43 -0.27 6.23
N ASN A 23 -8.25 -1.34 7.01
CA ASN A 23 -7.88 -1.23 8.40
C ASN A 23 -6.39 -1.56 8.56
N GLY A 24 -5.63 -0.56 9.03
CA GLY A 24 -4.22 -0.71 9.39
C GLY A 24 -3.26 -0.16 8.33
N TYR A 25 -1.99 -0.06 8.70
CA TYR A 25 -0.95 0.58 7.89
C TYR A 25 -0.49 -0.23 6.68
N ILE A 26 -0.92 -1.48 6.54
CA ILE A 26 -0.76 -2.27 5.33
C ILE A 26 -2.09 -2.96 5.02
N SER A 27 -2.62 -2.71 3.83
CA SER A 27 -3.84 -3.34 3.34
C SER A 27 -3.46 -4.53 2.46
N LEU A 28 -3.38 -5.71 3.06
CA LEU A 28 -3.03 -6.95 2.37
C LEU A 28 -4.23 -7.65 1.70
N PHE A 29 -5.43 -7.07 1.80
CA PHE A 29 -6.69 -7.74 1.44
C PHE A 29 -7.38 -7.09 0.23
N GLU A 30 -6.64 -6.33 -0.56
CA GLU A 30 -7.13 -5.85 -1.85
C GLU A 30 -7.26 -7.06 -2.78
N ASN A 31 -8.35 -7.15 -3.55
CA ASN A 31 -8.51 -8.18 -4.59
C ASN A 31 -7.84 -7.71 -5.89
N SER A 32 -7.72 -8.58 -6.89
CA SER A 32 -7.08 -8.22 -8.18
C SER A 32 -7.80 -7.15 -8.98
N THR A 33 -9.07 -6.93 -8.66
CA THR A 33 -9.84 -5.82 -9.23
C THR A 33 -9.57 -4.49 -8.51
N SER A 34 -8.81 -4.46 -7.41
CA SER A 34 -8.46 -3.23 -6.72
C SER A 34 -7.03 -2.79 -7.07
N ALA A 35 -6.83 -1.50 -7.28
CA ALA A 35 -5.55 -0.95 -7.67
C ALA A 35 -5.26 0.40 -7.01
N LYS A 36 -3.99 0.60 -6.65
CA LYS A 36 -3.44 1.87 -6.18
C LYS A 36 -2.54 2.47 -7.24
N TYR A 37 -2.78 3.73 -7.57
CA TYR A 37 -1.98 4.48 -8.51
C TYR A 37 -1.06 5.46 -7.79
N TYR A 38 0.24 5.32 -8.05
CA TYR A 38 1.27 6.17 -7.47
C TYR A 38 1.97 6.97 -8.55
N LYS A 39 2.20 8.25 -8.27
CA LYS A 39 3.16 9.06 -9.03
C LYS A 39 4.57 8.80 -8.50
N TYR A 40 5.55 8.73 -9.39
CA TYR A 40 6.95 8.48 -9.06
C TYR A 40 7.87 9.24 -10.01
N GLY A 41 8.49 10.32 -9.51
CA GLY A 41 9.22 11.26 -10.38
C GLY A 41 8.35 11.78 -11.52
N LYS A 42 8.82 11.61 -12.77
CA LYS A 42 8.05 11.91 -14.00
C LYS A 42 7.20 10.71 -14.49
N SER A 43 7.27 9.58 -13.81
CA SER A 43 6.60 8.34 -14.15
C SER A 43 5.50 8.00 -13.11
N TYR A 44 5.02 6.77 -13.15
CA TYR A 44 4.02 6.22 -12.27
C TYR A 44 4.14 4.69 -12.17
N TYR A 45 3.45 4.13 -11.19
CA TYR A 45 3.21 2.69 -11.11
C TYR A 45 1.84 2.41 -10.50
N PHE A 46 1.34 1.21 -10.76
CA PHE A 46 0.15 0.64 -10.16
C PHE A 46 0.55 -0.47 -9.22
N GLU A 47 -0.12 -0.58 -8.08
CA GLU A 47 -0.07 -1.77 -7.24
C GLU A 47 -1.44 -2.45 -7.24
N SER A 48 -1.45 -3.77 -7.37
CA SER A 48 -2.63 -4.63 -7.23
C SER A 48 -2.22 -5.94 -6.57
N PHE A 49 -3.17 -6.66 -6.00
CA PHE A 49 -2.93 -7.99 -5.44
C PHE A 49 -3.49 -9.08 -6.35
N ASP A 50 -2.95 -10.29 -6.30
CA ASP A 50 -3.63 -11.44 -6.89
C ASP A 50 -4.84 -11.83 -6.02
N ASN A 51 -5.84 -12.47 -6.63
CA ASN A 51 -6.90 -13.13 -5.89
C ASN A 51 -6.37 -14.37 -5.16
N ASP A 52 -5.41 -15.06 -5.77
CA ASP A 52 -4.81 -16.24 -5.19
C ASP A 52 -3.62 -15.88 -4.30
N LYS A 53 -3.38 -16.72 -3.30
CA LYS A 53 -2.22 -16.64 -2.44
C LYS A 53 -1.21 -17.71 -2.84
N GLU A 54 0.06 -17.45 -2.56
CA GLU A 54 1.13 -18.42 -2.81
C GLU A 54 1.62 -19.03 -1.49
N ILE A 55 1.88 -20.33 -1.50
CA ILE A 55 2.54 -21.02 -0.38
C ILE A 55 4.05 -21.06 -0.65
N ILE A 56 4.84 -20.46 0.24
CA ILE A 56 6.30 -20.40 0.17
C ILE A 56 6.86 -20.80 1.54
N ALA A 57 7.72 -21.83 1.59
CA ALA A 57 8.28 -22.34 2.85
C ALA A 57 7.21 -22.57 3.94
N ASP A 58 6.14 -23.29 3.57
CA ASP A 58 4.99 -23.64 4.42
C ASP A 58 4.19 -22.47 5.01
N LYS A 59 4.37 -21.26 4.45
CA LYS A 59 3.64 -20.05 4.83
C LYS A 59 2.87 -19.49 3.64
N GLU A 60 1.69 -18.98 3.92
CA GLU A 60 0.80 -18.39 2.92
C GLU A 60 1.09 -16.88 2.75
N TYR A 61 1.26 -16.44 1.50
CA TYR A 61 1.56 -15.05 1.13
C TYR A 61 0.55 -14.49 0.13
N TYR A 62 0.15 -13.24 0.37
CA TYR A 62 -0.51 -12.40 -0.60
C TYR A 62 0.47 -11.99 -1.69
N VAL A 63 0.10 -12.20 -2.95
CA VAL A 63 0.90 -11.82 -4.11
C VAL A 63 0.54 -10.39 -4.49
N LYS A 64 1.52 -9.48 -4.52
CA LYS A 64 1.35 -8.10 -4.94
C LYS A 64 2.16 -7.83 -6.20
N TYR A 65 1.48 -7.35 -7.23
CA TYR A 65 2.06 -6.87 -8.46
C TYR A 65 2.28 -5.36 -8.39
N ARG A 66 3.43 -4.91 -8.87
CA ARG A 66 3.70 -3.51 -9.15
C ARG A 66 4.03 -3.35 -10.62
N LYS A 67 3.13 -2.72 -11.38
CA LYS A 67 3.32 -2.46 -12.81
C LYS A 67 3.73 -1.01 -13.03
N TYR A 68 4.88 -0.80 -13.65
CA TYR A 68 5.40 0.54 -13.94
C TYR A 68 4.86 1.08 -15.26
N GLY A 69 4.82 2.41 -15.38
CA GLY A 69 4.38 3.09 -16.60
C GLY A 69 5.23 2.81 -17.84
N TRP A 70 6.44 2.27 -17.67
CA TRP A 70 7.32 1.84 -18.76
C TRP A 70 7.19 0.35 -19.11
N GLY A 71 6.28 -0.38 -18.46
CA GLY A 71 5.92 -1.76 -18.83
C GLY A 71 6.40 -2.85 -17.87
N ASP A 72 7.46 -2.60 -17.11
CA ASP A 72 8.00 -3.60 -16.16
C ASP A 72 6.99 -3.95 -15.07
N VAL A 73 7.09 -5.19 -14.56
CA VAL A 73 6.26 -5.70 -13.47
C VAL A 73 7.15 -6.34 -12.40
N ASP A 74 7.09 -5.82 -11.19
CA ASP A 74 7.65 -6.47 -10.01
C ASP A 74 6.58 -7.31 -9.32
N THR A 75 6.96 -8.50 -8.85
CA THR A 75 6.11 -9.34 -8.00
C THR A 75 6.72 -9.43 -6.61
N THR A 76 5.90 -9.18 -5.59
CA THR A 76 6.29 -9.17 -4.18
C THR A 76 5.29 -9.98 -3.36
N TYR A 77 5.78 -10.67 -2.32
CA TYR A 77 4.99 -11.62 -1.56
C TYR A 77 4.93 -11.14 -0.12
N TYR A 78 3.74 -10.88 0.39
CA TYR A 78 3.52 -10.32 1.72
C TYR A 78 2.70 -11.25 2.59
N ARG A 79 3.00 -11.28 3.88
CA ARG A 79 2.09 -11.88 4.86
C ARG A 79 2.00 -11.01 6.10
N LYS A 80 0.89 -11.17 6.82
CA LYS A 80 0.71 -10.62 8.16
C LYS A 80 1.06 -11.71 9.17
N GLY A 81 2.10 -11.50 9.97
CA GLY A 81 2.32 -12.28 11.18
C GLY A 81 1.61 -11.65 12.38
N THR A 82 1.87 -12.18 13.57
CA THR A 82 1.28 -11.68 14.82
C THR A 82 1.74 -10.25 15.13
N GLU A 83 3.04 -9.99 15.01
CA GLU A 83 3.64 -8.72 15.42
C GLU A 83 4.00 -7.81 14.25
N ASN A 84 4.33 -8.39 13.09
CA ASN A 84 4.82 -7.64 11.94
C ASN A 84 4.17 -8.09 10.63
N TYR A 85 4.16 -7.18 9.67
CA TYR A 85 4.03 -7.52 8.26
C TYR A 85 5.40 -7.88 7.69
N TYR A 86 5.43 -8.92 6.87
CA TYR A 86 6.65 -9.46 6.28
C TYR A 86 6.56 -9.45 4.76
N HIS A 87 7.72 -9.35 4.11
CA HIS A 87 7.90 -9.79 2.73
C HIS A 87 9.01 -10.83 2.67
N ILE A 88 8.91 -11.77 1.72
CA ILE A 88 9.90 -12.84 1.54
C ILE A 88 10.71 -12.64 0.25
N ASP A 89 12.02 -12.87 0.31
CA ASP A 89 12.86 -13.06 -0.86
C ASP A 89 12.76 -14.53 -1.31
N LYS A 90 12.20 -14.80 -2.50
CA LYS A 90 12.02 -16.16 -3.00
C LYS A 90 13.33 -16.90 -3.32
N LYS A 91 14.46 -16.20 -3.44
CA LYS A 91 15.77 -16.82 -3.70
C LYS A 91 16.41 -17.32 -2.42
N THR A 92 16.35 -16.54 -1.34
CA THR A 92 16.95 -16.91 -0.05
C THR A 92 15.96 -17.56 0.91
N LEU A 93 14.66 -17.43 0.64
CA LEU A 93 13.54 -17.83 1.51
C LEU A 93 13.53 -17.12 2.86
N GLU A 94 14.19 -15.96 2.93
CA GLU A 94 14.27 -15.17 4.15
C GLU A 94 13.24 -14.05 4.15
N GLU A 95 12.71 -13.76 5.34
CA GLU A 95 11.69 -12.74 5.52
C GLU A 95 12.29 -11.46 6.09
N SER A 96 11.85 -10.33 5.54
CA SER A 96 12.15 -9.00 6.03
C SER A 96 10.88 -8.35 6.57
N ILE A 97 11.02 -7.65 7.70
CA ILE A 97 9.92 -6.87 8.26
C ILE A 97 9.66 -5.66 7.36
N VAL A 98 8.40 -5.51 6.94
CA VAL A 98 7.94 -4.34 6.18
C VAL A 98 7.53 -3.23 7.15
N LEU A 99 6.76 -3.61 8.18
CA LEU A 99 6.25 -2.70 9.20
C LEU A 99 5.69 -3.52 10.38
N PRO A 100 5.82 -3.07 11.63
CA PRO A 100 5.03 -3.62 12.73
C PRO A 100 3.53 -3.53 12.46
N VAL A 101 2.75 -4.49 12.98
CA VAL A 101 1.28 -4.48 12.87
C VAL A 101 0.68 -3.29 13.63
N ASN A 102 1.27 -2.95 14.77
CA ASN A 102 0.92 -1.81 15.62
C ASN A 102 2.16 -0.91 15.80
N PRO A 103 2.56 -0.15 14.77
CA PRO A 103 3.80 0.61 14.80
C PRO A 103 3.71 1.76 15.81
N LYS A 104 4.78 1.90 16.59
CA LYS A 104 4.95 2.91 17.63
C LYS A 104 6.25 3.69 17.44
N LEU A 105 6.28 4.92 17.92
CA LEU A 105 7.45 5.79 17.94
C LEU A 105 8.63 5.05 18.60
N GLY A 106 9.75 5.00 17.88
CA GLY A 106 10.97 4.32 18.33
C GLY A 106 11.07 2.85 17.93
N ASP A 107 10.02 2.24 17.35
CA ASP A 107 10.12 0.90 16.78
C ASP A 107 11.20 0.85 15.70
N LYS A 108 12.08 -0.15 15.79
CA LYS A 108 13.23 -0.32 14.91
C LYS A 108 13.32 -1.73 14.38
N TRP A 109 13.69 -1.86 13.12
CA TRP A 109 14.02 -3.13 12.51
C TRP A 109 15.07 -2.95 11.41
N THR A 110 15.57 -4.07 10.91
CA THR A 110 16.56 -4.10 9.84
C THR A 110 16.06 -5.10 8.80
N GLU A 111 16.33 -4.83 7.54
CA GLU A 111 16.15 -5.82 6.48
C GLU A 111 16.96 -7.08 6.79
N ASN A 112 16.49 -8.23 6.33
CA ASN A 112 17.12 -9.49 6.69
C ASN A 112 18.61 -9.53 6.31
N ASP A 113 18.92 -9.06 5.10
CA ASP A 113 20.27 -8.96 4.55
C ASP A 113 21.14 -7.84 5.16
N LYS A 114 20.62 -7.13 6.16
CA LYS A 114 21.28 -6.02 6.86
C LYS A 114 21.64 -4.82 6.00
N SER A 115 21.07 -4.69 4.79
CA SER A 115 21.37 -3.57 3.89
C SER A 115 20.62 -2.29 4.25
N TRP A 116 19.47 -2.39 4.92
CA TRP A 116 18.64 -1.25 5.33
C TRP A 116 18.20 -1.32 6.79
N SER A 117 18.16 -0.16 7.46
CA SER A 117 17.50 0.01 8.76
C SER A 117 16.26 0.89 8.64
N TYR A 118 15.30 0.62 9.52
CA TYR A 118 14.02 1.28 9.56
C TYR A 118 13.69 1.70 10.99
N GLU A 119 13.12 2.89 11.15
CA GLU A 119 12.70 3.43 12.45
C GLU A 119 11.41 4.23 12.31
N VAL A 120 10.41 3.98 13.15
CA VAL A 120 9.26 4.89 13.28
C VAL A 120 9.73 6.13 14.05
N ILE A 121 9.84 7.25 13.35
CA ILE A 121 10.38 8.51 13.92
C ILE A 121 9.31 9.54 14.27
N ALA A 122 8.06 9.32 13.85
CA ALA A 122 6.94 10.16 14.23
C ALA A 122 5.60 9.46 14.04
N GLU A 123 4.64 9.82 14.88
CA GLU A 123 3.24 9.43 14.81
C GLU A 123 2.34 10.68 14.62
N GLY A 124 1.06 10.45 14.31
CA GLY A 124 0.07 11.53 14.23
C GLY A 124 0.34 12.57 13.13
N GLN A 125 1.24 12.28 12.19
CA GLN A 125 1.74 13.24 11.23
C GLN A 125 0.69 13.58 10.17
N LYS A 126 0.80 14.80 9.62
CA LYS A 126 0.10 15.19 8.40
C LYS A 126 1.06 15.04 7.24
N PHE A 127 0.63 14.36 6.18
CA PHE A 127 1.41 14.26 4.95
C PHE A 127 0.63 14.88 3.79
N LYS A 128 1.14 15.98 3.22
CA LYS A 128 0.51 16.68 2.10
C LYS A 128 1.21 16.29 0.81
N THR A 129 0.44 15.78 -0.15
CA THR A 129 0.90 15.47 -1.51
C THR A 129 0.17 16.36 -2.52
N PRO A 130 0.60 16.39 -3.80
CA PRO A 130 -0.14 17.09 -4.84
C PRO A 130 -1.57 16.58 -5.05
N ALA A 131 -1.84 15.30 -4.71
CA ALA A 131 -3.17 14.70 -4.89
C ALA A 131 -4.07 14.89 -3.66
N LYS A 132 -3.54 14.67 -2.44
CA LYS A 132 -4.35 14.63 -1.21
C LYS A 132 -3.53 15.02 0.02
N LYS A 133 -4.23 15.42 1.07
CA LYS A 133 -3.67 15.56 2.42
C LYS A 133 -4.11 14.38 3.30
N TYR A 134 -3.14 13.67 3.84
CA TYR A 134 -3.33 12.56 4.77
C TYR A 134 -3.14 13.06 6.22
N LYS A 135 -3.89 12.46 7.14
CA LYS A 135 -3.85 12.73 8.58
C LYS A 135 -3.49 11.44 9.33
N ASN A 136 -3.00 11.60 10.56
CA ASN A 136 -2.66 10.51 11.46
C ASN A 136 -1.68 9.50 10.83
N CYS A 137 -0.73 9.99 10.05
CA CYS A 137 0.28 9.14 9.45
C CYS A 137 1.39 8.79 10.45
N ILE A 138 1.97 7.62 10.29
CA ILE A 138 3.31 7.35 10.81
C ILE A 138 4.35 7.75 9.77
N LYS A 139 5.53 8.16 10.26
CA LYS A 139 6.70 8.45 9.45
C LYS A 139 7.80 7.46 9.80
N VAL A 140 8.26 6.71 8.81
CA VAL A 140 9.34 5.73 8.96
C VAL A 140 10.58 6.26 8.28
N ASN A 141 11.69 6.35 9.01
CA ASN A 141 13.01 6.62 8.46
C ASN A 141 13.58 5.34 7.87
N CYS A 142 14.15 5.42 6.67
CA CYS A 142 14.80 4.32 5.98
C CYS A 142 16.24 4.74 5.67
N LYS A 143 17.22 3.98 6.18
CA LYS A 143 18.65 4.26 5.98
C LYS A 143 19.38 3.08 5.39
N GLN A 144 20.18 3.34 4.36
CA GLN A 144 21.14 2.36 3.85
C GLN A 144 22.26 2.16 4.87
N LEU A 145 22.47 0.93 5.29
CA LEU A 145 23.60 0.51 6.11
C LEU A 145 24.78 0.02 5.25
N THR A 146 24.49 -0.39 4.01
CA THR A 146 25.49 -0.84 3.04
C THR A 146 25.30 -0.08 1.72
N ASN A 147 26.28 -0.15 0.81
CA ASN A 147 26.14 0.42 -0.54
C ASN A 147 25.51 -0.57 -1.54
N LYS A 148 24.72 -1.55 -1.08
CA LYS A 148 24.06 -2.54 -1.95
C LYS A 148 23.18 -1.85 -3.00
N ASP A 149 22.46 -0.82 -2.58
CA ASP A 149 21.56 -0.02 -3.42
C ASP A 149 22.16 1.37 -3.72
N LYS A 150 23.39 1.41 -4.26
CA LYS A 150 24.12 2.66 -4.52
C LYS A 150 23.37 3.69 -5.39
N GLU A 151 22.43 3.23 -6.21
CA GLU A 151 21.60 4.08 -7.09
C GLU A 151 20.41 4.70 -6.34
N LYS A 152 20.06 4.21 -5.15
CA LYS A 152 18.99 4.74 -4.30
C LYS A 152 19.54 5.78 -3.32
N SER A 153 18.67 6.63 -2.80
CA SER A 153 19.04 7.58 -1.74
C SER A 153 19.52 6.85 -0.49
N LYS A 154 20.58 7.37 0.16
CA LYS A 154 21.10 6.82 1.43
C LYS A 154 20.10 6.90 2.59
N GLU A 155 19.23 7.90 2.56
CA GLU A 155 18.18 8.10 3.55
C GLU A 155 16.94 8.69 2.88
N TYR A 156 15.77 8.20 3.27
CA TYR A 156 14.47 8.74 2.88
C TYR A 156 13.42 8.39 3.94
N PHE A 157 12.23 9.00 3.82
CA PHE A 157 11.15 8.78 4.76
C PHE A 157 9.89 8.26 4.06
N LEU A 158 9.33 7.17 4.57
CA LEU A 158 8.05 6.61 4.15
C LEU A 158 6.93 7.18 5.03
N TYR A 159 5.76 7.38 4.44
CA TYR A 159 4.55 7.73 5.16
C TYR A 159 3.49 6.66 4.96
N TYR A 160 2.88 6.23 6.07
CA TYR A 160 1.75 5.31 6.07
C TYR A 160 0.57 5.95 6.77
N SER A 161 -0.60 5.87 6.14
CA SER A 161 -1.89 6.26 6.71
C SER A 161 -2.62 5.01 7.21
N PRO A 162 -3.35 5.08 8.34
CA PRO A 162 -4.16 3.96 8.82
C PRO A 162 -5.32 3.61 7.88
N GLU A 163 -5.72 4.54 7.00
CA GLU A 163 -6.83 4.36 6.05
C GLU A 163 -6.36 3.86 4.68
N PHE A 164 -5.12 4.16 4.26
CA PHE A 164 -4.65 3.85 2.89
C PHE A 164 -3.43 2.93 2.85
N GLY A 165 -2.84 2.65 4.01
CA GLY A 165 -1.51 2.06 4.11
C GLY A 165 -0.44 3.02 3.61
N TYR A 166 0.51 2.54 2.80
CA TYR A 166 1.55 3.38 2.21
C TYR A 166 0.95 4.51 1.35
N VAL A 167 1.31 5.76 1.62
CA VAL A 167 0.77 6.94 0.91
C VAL A 167 1.82 7.75 0.16
N GLY A 168 3.10 7.39 0.31
CA GLY A 168 4.21 8.03 -0.39
C GLY A 168 5.47 8.15 0.44
N ASN A 169 6.49 8.71 -0.18
CA ASN A 169 7.79 8.91 0.43
C ASN A 169 8.44 10.23 -0.01
N VAL A 170 9.36 10.70 0.82
CA VAL A 170 10.15 11.91 0.58
C VAL A 170 11.62 11.65 0.81
N ASP A 171 12.50 12.40 0.16
CA ASP A 171 13.93 12.36 0.46
C ASP A 171 14.27 12.97 1.84
N SER A 172 15.55 12.93 2.22
CA SER A 172 16.01 13.50 3.49
C SER A 172 15.74 15.01 3.66
N LYS A 173 15.47 15.73 2.56
CA LYS A 173 15.12 17.16 2.54
C LYS A 173 13.62 17.41 2.50
N GLY A 174 12.80 16.35 2.50
CA GLY A 174 11.34 16.45 2.45
C GLY A 174 10.76 16.63 1.05
N LYS A 175 11.55 16.50 -0.02
CA LYS A 175 11.05 16.52 -1.40
C LYS A 175 10.33 15.20 -1.69
N ILE A 176 9.10 15.29 -2.19
CA ILE A 176 8.30 14.11 -2.56
C ILE A 176 8.96 13.34 -3.70
N LEU A 177 9.17 12.04 -3.47
CA LEU A 177 9.71 11.08 -4.44
C LEU A 177 8.59 10.27 -5.10
N SER A 178 7.66 9.77 -4.27
CA SER A 178 6.44 9.10 -4.70
C SER A 178 5.27 9.49 -3.83
N TYR A 179 4.06 9.42 -4.39
CA TYR A 179 2.82 9.59 -3.60
C TYR A 179 1.66 8.82 -4.22
N LEU A 180 0.79 8.33 -3.34
CA LEU A 180 -0.50 7.77 -3.71
C LEU A 180 -1.38 8.89 -4.27
N SER A 181 -1.76 8.72 -5.54
CA SER A 181 -2.54 9.68 -6.30
C SER A 181 -4.01 9.26 -6.40
N GLU A 182 -4.28 7.97 -6.57
CA GLU A 182 -5.65 7.45 -6.71
C GLU A 182 -5.73 6.02 -6.18
N VAL A 183 -6.88 5.66 -5.63
CA VAL A 183 -7.24 4.28 -5.26
C VAL A 183 -8.51 3.94 -6.01
N LYS A 184 -8.51 2.82 -6.72
CA LYS A 184 -9.67 2.28 -7.40
C LYS A 184 -9.99 0.92 -6.80
N LEU A 185 -11.22 0.76 -6.31
CA LEU A 185 -11.73 -0.52 -5.80
C LEU A 185 -12.65 -1.12 -6.85
N ASN A 186 -12.60 -2.44 -7.02
CA ASN A 186 -13.46 -3.19 -7.94
C ASN A 186 -13.44 -2.63 -9.38
N ALA A 187 -12.25 -2.26 -9.84
CA ALA A 187 -11.97 -1.82 -11.19
C ALA A 187 -12.44 -2.86 -12.21
N LYS A 188 -13.00 -2.36 -13.31
CA LYS A 188 -13.39 -3.18 -14.46
C LYS A 188 -12.35 -3.05 -15.55
N GLU A 189 -12.22 -4.10 -16.36
CA GLU A 189 -11.37 -4.06 -17.54
C GLU A 189 -11.70 -2.84 -18.41
N GLY A 190 -10.66 -2.14 -18.87
CA GLY A 190 -10.79 -0.91 -19.66
C GLY A 190 -11.04 0.37 -18.86
N GLU A 191 -11.30 0.30 -17.55
CA GLU A 191 -11.35 1.51 -16.72
C GLU A 191 -9.97 2.16 -16.63
N LYS A 192 -9.94 3.49 -16.81
CA LYS A 192 -8.71 4.27 -16.65
C LYS A 192 -8.49 4.58 -15.18
N ILE A 193 -7.30 4.26 -14.69
CA ILE A 193 -6.80 4.65 -13.37
C ILE A 193 -5.55 5.51 -13.58
N GLY A 194 -5.49 6.68 -12.94
CA GLY A 194 -4.42 7.64 -13.16
C GLY A 194 -4.53 8.43 -14.47
N GLY A 195 -3.82 9.56 -14.50
CA GLY A 195 -3.97 10.59 -15.55
C GLY A 195 -4.94 11.68 -15.10
N LYS A 196 -4.50 12.94 -15.16
CA LYS A 196 -5.43 14.06 -14.97
C LYS A 196 -6.33 14.17 -16.21
N LYS A 197 -7.60 14.50 -15.98
CA LYS A 197 -8.38 15.29 -16.95
C LYS A 197 -7.66 16.60 -17.23
#